data_AF-A0AA91U506-F1
#
_entry.id   AF-A0AA91U506-F1
#
_cell.length_a   1.000
_cell.length_b   1.000
_cell.length_c   1.000
_cell.angle_alpha   90.00
_cell.angle_beta   90.00
_cell.angle_gamma   90.00
#
_symmetry.space_group_name_H-M   'P 1'
#
loop_
_entity.id
_entity.type
_entity.pdbx_description
1 polymer ?
#
loop_
_entity_poly.entity_id
_entity_poly.type
_entity_poly.pdbx_seq_one_letter_code
_entity_poly.pdbx_strand_id
1 'polypeptide(L)'
;MSETQNLSLEIKHMIIDTLELEDVTPDDIDPQAPLFGEGLGLDSIDALELGLALQKRYGIKLDAEAEDTRSHFASLNALTALVEARRVN
;
A
#
# COMPACT_ATOMS: atom_id res chain seq x y z
N MET A 1 4.81 20.15 -6.60
CA MET A 1 4.66 18.83 -5.98
C MET A 1 4.57 17.82 -7.13
N SER A 2 5.47 16.84 -7.20
CA SER A 2 5.47 15.84 -8.28
C SER A 2 4.28 14.89 -8.16
N GLU A 3 3.79 14.33 -9.25
CA GLU A 3 2.63 13.44 -9.30
C GLU A 3 2.80 12.22 -8.37
N THR A 4 3.99 11.60 -8.37
CA THR A 4 4.37 10.48 -7.48
C THR A 4 4.31 10.84 -5.99
N GLN A 5 4.66 12.08 -5.61
CA GLN A 5 4.59 12.52 -4.21
C GLN A 5 3.15 12.61 -3.72
N ASN A 6 2.21 13.00 -4.60
CA ASN A 6 0.79 13.02 -4.28
C ASN A 6 0.22 11.61 -4.20
N LEU A 7 0.63 10.72 -5.11
CA LEU A 7 0.20 9.31 -5.09
C LEU A 7 0.66 8.59 -3.82
N SER A 8 1.93 8.77 -3.43
CA SER A 8 2.45 8.17 -2.20
C SER A 8 1.65 8.62 -0.97
N LEU A 9 1.32 9.92 -0.88
CA LEU A 9 0.50 10.46 0.21
C LEU A 9 -0.93 9.88 0.20
N GLU A 10 -1.54 9.77 -0.99
CA GLU A 10 -2.86 9.16 -1.17
C GLU A 10 -2.88 7.70 -0.69
N ILE A 11 -1.84 6.92 -1.04
CA ILE A 11 -1.72 5.52 -0.63
C ILE A 11 -1.47 5.42 0.88
N LYS A 12 -0.65 6.30 1.47
CA LYS A 12 -0.46 6.36 2.93
C LYS A 12 -1.78 6.57 3.66
N HIS A 13 -2.58 7.53 3.20
CA HIS A 13 -3.93 7.76 3.75
C HIS A 13 -4.85 6.56 3.56
N MET A 14 -4.83 5.93 2.39
CA MET A 14 -5.60 4.70 2.16
C MET A 14 -5.21 3.60 3.14
N ILE A 15 -3.92 3.39 3.40
CA ILE A 15 -3.45 2.35 4.34
C ILE A 15 -4.00 2.61 5.74
N ILE A 16 -3.84 3.85 6.25
CA ILE A 16 -4.31 4.24 7.57
C ILE A 16 -5.82 4.09 7.70
N ASP A 17 -6.58 4.53 6.69
CA ASP A 17 -8.05 4.46 6.66
C ASP A 17 -8.57 3.03 6.52
N THR A 18 -7.87 2.18 5.75
CA THR A 18 -8.27 0.78 5.53
C THR A 18 -8.01 -0.09 6.74
N LEU A 19 -6.90 0.17 7.44
CA LEU A 19 -6.44 -0.64 8.58
C LEU A 19 -6.73 0.02 9.93
N GLU A 20 -7.52 1.10 9.93
CA GLU A 20 -7.95 1.83 11.13
C GLU A 20 -6.77 2.18 12.08
N LEU A 21 -5.63 2.62 11.52
CA LEU A 21 -4.41 2.92 12.28
C LEU A 21 -4.53 4.28 12.99
N GLU A 22 -5.21 4.33 14.13
CA GLU A 22 -5.54 5.57 14.85
C GLU A 22 -4.31 6.39 15.31
N ASP A 23 -3.19 5.73 15.62
CA ASP A 23 -1.95 6.35 16.11
C ASP A 23 -0.88 6.55 15.02
N VAL A 24 -1.20 6.29 13.75
CA VAL A 24 -0.25 6.37 12.64
C VAL A 24 -0.63 7.52 11.71
N THR A 25 0.32 8.42 11.44
CA THR A 25 0.14 9.46 10.43
C THR A 25 0.88 9.09 9.13
N PRO A 26 0.56 9.73 7.99
CA PRO A 26 1.29 9.49 6.75
C PRO A 26 2.80 9.74 6.90
N ASP A 27 3.24 10.67 7.75
CA ASP A 27 4.66 10.95 7.97
C ASP A 27 5.37 9.83 8.75
N ASP A 28 4.65 9.04 9.56
CA ASP A 28 5.21 7.89 10.30
C ASP A 28 5.49 6.69 9.39
N ILE A 29 4.90 6.66 8.19
CA ILE A 29 5.09 5.57 7.22
C ILE A 29 6.34 5.84 6.39
N ASP A 30 7.42 5.12 6.69
CA ASP A 30 8.65 5.14 5.88
C ASP A 30 8.41 4.44 4.52
N PRO A 31 8.63 5.15 3.40
CA PRO A 31 8.40 4.60 2.08
C PRO A 31 9.28 3.39 1.69
N GLN A 32 10.42 3.23 2.35
CA GLN A 32 11.39 2.14 2.12
C GLN A 32 11.25 1.00 3.12
N ALA A 33 10.59 1.22 4.26
CA ALA A 33 10.43 0.20 5.28
C ALA A 33 9.43 -0.89 4.86
N PRO A 34 9.58 -2.11 5.42
CA PRO A 34 8.59 -3.17 5.26
C PRO A 34 7.19 -2.74 5.69
N LEU A 35 6.16 -2.97 4.88
CA LEU A 35 4.78 -2.73 5.35
C LEU A 35 4.35 -3.81 6.36
N PHE A 36 4.80 -5.05 6.19
CA PHE A 36 4.40 -6.19 7.01
C PHE A 36 5.49 -6.61 7.98
N GLY A 37 5.11 -7.15 9.14
CA GLY A 37 6.06 -7.59 10.16
C GLY A 37 6.78 -6.43 10.85
N GLU A 38 8.10 -6.30 10.65
CA GLU A 38 8.94 -5.39 11.44
C GLU A 38 8.77 -3.89 11.17
N GLY A 39 8.08 -3.48 10.10
CA GLY A 39 7.82 -2.05 9.85
C GLY A 39 6.51 -1.59 10.46
N LEU A 40 5.42 -1.52 9.68
CA LEU A 40 4.11 -1.08 10.19
C LEU A 40 3.43 -2.10 11.12
N GLY A 41 4.02 -3.27 11.36
CA GLY A 41 3.41 -4.29 12.22
C GLY A 41 2.29 -5.08 11.57
N LEU A 42 2.04 -4.90 10.27
CA LEU A 42 0.88 -5.47 9.60
C LEU A 42 0.99 -6.99 9.47
N ASP A 43 -0.15 -7.66 9.58
CA ASP A 43 -0.27 -9.10 9.44
C ASP A 43 -0.84 -9.52 8.07
N SER A 44 -1.06 -10.82 7.90
CA SER A 44 -1.59 -11.37 6.65
C SER A 44 -3.06 -11.02 6.37
N ILE A 45 -3.83 -10.66 7.41
CA ILE A 45 -5.23 -10.24 7.28
C ILE A 45 -5.26 -8.81 6.73
N ASP A 46 -4.43 -7.93 7.30
CA ASP A 46 -4.26 -6.55 6.83
C ASP A 46 -3.87 -6.51 5.33
N ALA A 47 -3.01 -7.45 4.90
CA ALA A 47 -2.62 -7.57 3.50
C ALA A 47 -3.81 -7.81 2.57
N LEU A 48 -4.77 -8.64 3.01
CA LEU A 48 -5.97 -8.95 2.25
C LEU A 48 -6.91 -7.75 2.18
N GLU A 49 -7.06 -7.00 3.27
CA GLU A 49 -7.87 -5.79 3.33
C GLU A 49 -7.30 -4.69 2.44
N LEU A 50 -5.98 -4.47 2.48
CA LEU A 50 -5.28 -3.57 1.56
C LEU A 50 -5.44 -4.01 0.11
N GLY A 51 -5.30 -5.30 -0.18
CA GLY A 51 -5.53 -5.86 -1.53
C GLY A 51 -6.94 -5.56 -2.05
N LEU A 52 -7.95 -5.70 -1.19
CA LEU A 52 -9.34 -5.39 -1.54
C LEU A 52 -9.58 -3.89 -1.71
N ALA A 53 -8.96 -3.05 -0.87
CA ALA A 53 -9.02 -1.59 -0.99
C ALA A 53 -8.42 -1.11 -2.31
N LEU A 54 -7.28 -1.67 -2.71
CA LEU A 54 -6.64 -1.40 -4.01
C LEU A 54 -7.53 -1.80 -5.18
N GLN A 55 -8.19 -2.95 -5.08
CA GLN A 55 -9.14 -3.39 -6.11
C GLN A 55 -10.32 -2.44 -6.22
N LYS A 56 -10.88 -1.97 -5.10
CA LYS A 56 -12.02 -1.06 -5.07
C LYS A 56 -11.67 0.36 -5.54
N ARG A 57 -10.51 0.90 -5.12
CA ARG A 57 -10.09 2.28 -5.43
C ARG A 57 -9.45 2.42 -6.81
N TYR A 58 -8.61 1.46 -7.20
CA TYR A 58 -7.80 1.53 -8.42
C TYR A 58 -8.12 0.44 -9.45
N GLY A 59 -9.02 -0.49 -9.16
CA GLY A 59 -9.29 -1.63 -10.05
C GLY A 59 -8.14 -2.65 -10.10
N ILE A 60 -7.17 -2.55 -9.18
CA ILE A 60 -5.98 -3.40 -9.16
C ILE A 60 -6.30 -4.68 -8.40
N LYS A 61 -6.35 -5.80 -9.13
CA LYS A 61 -6.44 -7.13 -8.52
C LYS A 61 -5.03 -7.64 -8.21
N LEU A 62 -4.83 -8.05 -6.96
CA LEU A 62 -3.63 -8.74 -6.48
C LEU A 62 -4.00 -10.19 -6.14
N ASP A 63 -3.26 -11.13 -6.70
CA ASP A 63 -3.41 -12.55 -6.38
C ASP A 63 -2.48 -12.86 -5.20
N ALA A 64 -3.05 -13.09 -4.01
CA ALA A 64 -2.29 -13.33 -2.77
C ALA A 64 -1.34 -14.54 -2.86
N GLU A 65 -1.58 -15.46 -3.80
CA GLU A 65 -0.76 -16.63 -4.07
C GLU A 65 0.40 -16.37 -5.04
N ALA A 66 0.42 -15.22 -5.73
CA ALA A 66 1.50 -14.87 -6.64
C ALA A 66 2.72 -14.35 -5.87
N GLU A 67 3.91 -14.84 -6.22
CA GLU A 67 5.19 -14.36 -5.65
C GLU A 67 5.40 -12.85 -5.85
N ASP A 68 4.92 -12.32 -6.98
CA ASP A 68 4.93 -10.88 -7.28
C ASP A 68 4.13 -10.04 -6.28
N THR A 69 3.01 -10.58 -5.75
CA THR A 69 2.16 -9.84 -4.80
C THR A 69 2.92 -9.51 -3.51
N ARG A 70 3.75 -10.44 -3.00
CA ARG A 70 4.61 -10.15 -1.84
C ARG A 70 5.62 -9.06 -2.15
N SER A 71 6.15 -9.01 -3.36
CA SER A 71 7.09 -7.97 -3.78
C SER A 71 6.42 -6.59 -3.87
N HIS A 72 5.17 -6.52 -4.33
CA HIS A 72 4.39 -5.28 -4.37
C HIS A 72 3.99 -4.77 -2.98
N PHE A 73 3.82 -5.68 -2.02
CA PHE A 73 3.54 -5.37 -0.62
C PHE A 73 4.80 -5.22 0.24
N ALA A 74 5.99 -5.33 -0.35
CA ALA A 74 7.24 -5.28 0.39
C ALA A 74 7.47 -3.91 1.03
N SER A 75 7.10 -2.81 0.38
CA SER A 75 7.22 -1.46 0.92
C SER A 75 6.17 -0.54 0.29
N LEU A 76 5.95 0.63 0.89
CA LEU A 76 5.07 1.64 0.31
C LEU A 76 5.54 2.06 -1.09
N ASN A 77 6.85 2.14 -1.35
CA ASN A 77 7.35 2.45 -2.68
C ASN A 77 7.01 1.39 -3.71
N ALA A 78 7.11 0.10 -3.36
CA ALA A 78 6.71 -0.98 -4.24
C ALA A 78 5.20 -0.91 -4.55
N LEU A 79 4.40 -0.59 -3.52
CA LEU A 79 2.97 -0.42 -3.66
C LEU A 79 2.61 0.80 -4.51
N THR A 80 3.28 1.93 -4.30
CA THR A 80 3.12 3.16 -5.08
C THR A 80 3.47 2.92 -6.54
N ALA A 81 4.59 2.24 -6.81
CA ALA A 81 5.00 1.88 -8.16
C ALA A 81 4.00 0.95 -8.85
N LEU A 82 3.41 -0.01 -8.12
CA LEU A 82 2.34 -0.87 -8.65
C LEU A 82 1.12 -0.02 -9.07
N VAL A 83 0.67 0.87 -8.20
CA VAL A 83 -0.49 1.72 -8.49
C VAL A 83 -0.19 2.65 -9.65
N GLU A 84 0.99 3.28 -9.68
CA GLU A 84 1.43 4.15 -10.78
C GLU A 84 1.46 3.39 -12.11
N ALA A 85 2.00 2.17 -12.13
CA ALA A 85 2.08 1.33 -13.33
C ALA A 85 0.71 0.85 -13.84
N ARG A 86 -0.29 0.72 -12.95
CA ARG A 86 -1.63 0.22 -13.28
C ARG A 86 -2.66 1.33 -13.47
N ARG A 87 -2.38 2.57 -13.03
CA ARG A 87 -3.23 3.74 -13.23
C ARG A 87 -3.11 4.16 -14.70
N VAL A 88 -3.93 3.53 -15.55
CA VAL A 88 -4.07 3.94 -16.95
C VAL A 88 -4.84 5.26 -16.95
N ASN A 89 -4.21 6.30 -17.50
CA ASN A 89 -4.77 7.63 -17.68
C ASN A 89 -5.89 7.66 -18.74
#